data_AF-A0A9P8K0L2-F1
#
_entry.id   AF-A0A9P8K0L2-F1
#
_cell.length_a   1.000
_cell.length_b   1.000
_cell.length_c   1.000
_cell.angle_alpha   90.00
_cell.angle_beta   90.00
_cell.angle_gamma   90.00
#
_symmetry.space_group_name_H-M   'P 1'
#
loop_
_entity.id
_entity.type
_entity.pdbx_description
1 polymer ?
#
loop_
_entity_poly.entity_id
_entity_poly.type
_entity_poly.pdbx_seq_one_letter_code
_entity_poly.pdbx_strand_id
1 'polypeptide(L)'
;MLLTNPRARLPAALAAISTVLLLTYLYFHASLDAGPHLLSIKASTQPAQLSQCPPASAISNIVLSIKTGATEAFEKLPTQLLTILQCADTLLLFSDLEQDIHSLHIHDVLSR
;
A
#
# COMPACT_ATOMS: atom_id res chain seq x y z
N MET A 1 -35.60 1.05 -48.58
CA MET A 1 -34.53 1.68 -47.78
C MET A 1 -35.21 2.37 -46.60
N LEU A 2 -34.97 1.91 -45.37
CA LEU A 2 -35.07 2.62 -44.08
C LEU A 2 -35.32 1.59 -42.97
N LEU A 3 -34.24 1.01 -42.45
CA LEU A 3 -34.24 0.20 -41.23
C LEU A 3 -34.32 1.17 -40.04
N THR A 4 -35.49 1.25 -39.40
CA THR A 4 -35.65 1.98 -38.14
C THR A 4 -35.13 1.11 -37.00
N ASN A 5 -33.94 1.48 -36.50
CA ASN A 5 -33.29 0.83 -35.38
C ASN A 5 -34.00 1.21 -34.06
N PRO A 6 -34.58 0.26 -33.29
CA PRO A 6 -35.22 0.59 -32.03
C PRO A 6 -34.13 0.88 -30.99
N ARG A 7 -33.96 2.16 -30.66
CA ARG A 7 -33.13 2.61 -29.53
C ARG A 7 -33.67 1.95 -28.26
N ALA A 8 -33.03 0.88 -27.82
CA ALA A 8 -33.28 0.27 -26.52
C ALA A 8 -33.07 1.35 -25.45
N ARG A 9 -34.16 1.80 -24.83
CA ARG A 9 -34.08 2.74 -23.71
C ARG A 9 -33.44 1.99 -22.56
N LEU A 10 -32.16 2.25 -22.30
CA LEU A 10 -31.48 1.76 -21.11
C LEU A 10 -32.36 2.16 -19.90
N PRO A 11 -32.81 1.22 -19.05
CA PRO A 11 -33.67 1.56 -17.94
C PRO A 11 -32.89 2.50 -17.01
N ALA A 12 -33.44 3.69 -16.74
CA ALA A 12 -32.78 4.73 -15.95
C ALA A 12 -32.24 4.23 -14.59
N ALA A 13 -32.83 3.16 -14.06
CA ALA A 13 -32.37 2.47 -12.86
C ALA A 13 -30.93 1.88 -12.99
N LEU A 14 -30.55 1.31 -14.13
CA LEU A 14 -29.19 0.77 -14.33
C LEU A 14 -28.15 1.88 -14.40
N ALA A 15 -28.50 3.02 -15.01
CA ALA A 15 -27.64 4.19 -15.02
C ALA A 15 -27.44 4.74 -13.60
N ALA A 16 -28.51 4.82 -12.79
CA ALA A 16 -28.41 5.25 -11.40
C ALA A 16 -27.51 4.33 -10.56
N ILE A 17 -27.68 3.00 -10.67
CA ILE A 17 -26.84 2.03 -9.95
C ILE A 17 -25.38 2.16 -10.36
N SER A 18 -25.10 2.29 -11.66
CA SER A 18 -23.74 2.48 -12.18
C SER A 18 -23.11 3.79 -11.67
N THR A 19 -23.87 4.89 -11.62
CA THR A 19 -23.37 6.16 -11.08
C THR A 19 -23.08 6.10 -9.59
N VAL A 20 -23.93 5.43 -8.79
CA VAL A 20 -23.71 5.27 -7.36
C VAL A 20 -22.47 4.42 -7.11
N LEU A 21 -22.32 3.30 -7.81
CA LEU A 21 -21.13 2.44 -7.72
C LEU A 21 -19.85 3.20 -8.09
N LEU A 22 -19.87 3.95 -9.19
CA LEU A 22 -18.73 4.76 -9.63
C LEU A 22 -18.38 5.83 -8.58
N LEU A 23 -19.36 6.54 -8.02
CA LEU A 23 -19.14 7.53 -6.98
C LEU A 23 -18.59 6.91 -5.69
N THR A 24 -19.08 5.74 -5.28
CA THR A 24 -18.54 5.03 -4.10
C THR A 24 -17.12 4.54 -4.32
N TYR A 25 -16.81 4.05 -5.52
CA TYR A 25 -15.46 3.64 -5.89
C TYR A 25 -14.50 4.84 -5.88
N LEU A 26 -14.89 5.96 -6.48
CA LEU A 26 -14.10 7.19 -6.48
C LEU A 26 -13.93 7.76 -5.07
N TYR A 27 -14.96 7.68 -4.21
CA TYR A 27 -14.85 8.09 -2.80
C TYR A 27 -13.86 7.23 -2.02
N PHE A 28 -13.90 5.91 -2.22
CA PHE A 28 -13.00 4.99 -1.55
C PHE A 28 -11.56 5.12 -2.06
N HIS A 29 -11.37 5.26 -3.37
CA HIS A 29 -10.07 5.49 -3.99
C HIS A 29 -9.48 6.85 -3.58
N ALA A 30 -10.28 7.92 -3.57
CA ALA A 30 -9.85 9.23 -3.07
C ALA A 30 -9.54 9.20 -1.57
N SER A 31 -10.24 8.40 -0.78
CA SER A 31 -9.92 8.21 0.65
C SER A 31 -8.61 7.45 0.86
N LEU A 32 -8.19 6.62 -0.10
CA LEU A 32 -6.91 5.91 -0.09
C LEU A 32 -5.75 6.80 -0.56
N ASP A 33 -6.01 7.70 -1.52
CA ASP A 33 -5.00 8.58 -2.14
C ASP A 33 -4.84 9.95 -1.41
N ALA A 34 -5.80 10.33 -0.55
CA ALA A 34 -5.74 11.55 0.28
C ALA A 34 -4.75 11.45 1.47
N GLY A 35 -3.67 10.69 1.31
CA GLY A 35 -2.53 10.69 2.21
C GLY A 35 -1.20 10.80 1.47
N PRO A 36 -0.89 11.90 0.77
CA PRO A 36 0.43 12.04 0.19
C PRO A 36 1.44 12.45 1.28
N HIS A 37 2.46 11.61 1.40
CA HIS A 37 3.84 11.99 1.62
C HIS A 37 4.22 12.59 2.99
N LEU A 38 4.52 11.68 3.91
CA LEU A 38 5.83 11.46 4.54
C LEU A 38 5.51 10.77 5.87
N LEU A 39 5.89 9.51 6.02
CA LEU A 39 6.25 9.00 7.34
C LEU A 39 7.52 9.74 7.79
N SER A 40 7.41 11.06 7.98
CA SER A 40 8.19 11.72 8.99
C SER A 40 7.67 11.11 10.28
N ILE A 41 8.39 10.10 10.78
CA ILE A 41 8.34 9.73 12.19
C ILE A 41 8.84 10.97 12.94
N LYS A 42 8.03 12.02 13.01
CA LYS A 42 8.21 13.11 13.94
C LYS A 42 7.82 12.49 15.27
N ALA A 43 8.83 11.94 15.94
CA ALA A 43 8.76 11.36 17.27
C ALA A 43 7.76 12.16 18.11
N SER A 44 6.54 11.64 18.21
CA SER A 44 5.55 12.18 19.11
C SER A 44 6.11 11.93 20.49
N THR A 45 6.31 13.02 21.23
CA THR A 45 6.60 13.01 22.66
C THR A 45 5.44 12.32 23.38
N GLN A 46 5.43 10.99 23.36
CA GLN A 46 4.56 10.16 24.18
C GLN A 46 5.46 9.50 25.23
N PRO A 47 5.44 9.99 26.48
CA PRO A 47 6.19 9.36 27.56
C PRO A 47 5.33 8.24 28.15
N ALA A 48 5.56 7.00 27.70
CA ALA A 48 5.33 5.78 28.49
C ALA A 48 5.82 4.51 27.73
N GLN A 49 7.04 4.09 28.06
CA GLN A 49 7.53 2.70 28.04
C GLN A 49 7.60 1.95 26.68
N LEU A 50 8.68 2.15 25.90
CA LEU A 50 9.10 1.22 24.84
C LEU A 50 10.62 1.26 24.63
N SER A 51 11.40 0.77 25.60
CA SER A 51 12.87 0.85 25.55
C SER A 51 13.52 -0.44 25.05
N GLN A 52 13.52 -0.69 23.73
CA GLN A 52 14.45 -1.67 23.15
C GLN A 52 14.91 -1.38 21.71
N CYS A 53 14.61 -0.23 21.12
CA CYS A 53 15.33 0.16 19.91
C CYS A 53 16.64 0.88 20.31
N PRO A 54 17.80 0.50 19.73
CA PRO A 54 19.01 1.29 19.84
C PRO A 54 18.76 2.74 19.39
N PRO A 55 19.53 3.71 19.87
CA PRO A 55 19.43 5.08 19.36
C PRO A 55 19.63 5.06 17.83
N ALA A 56 18.77 5.78 17.09
CA ALA A 56 18.79 5.80 15.62
C ALA A 56 20.17 6.14 15.03
N SER A 57 20.97 6.96 15.74
CA SER A 57 22.36 7.27 15.36
C SER A 57 23.24 6.03 15.23
N ALA A 58 22.98 4.96 15.98
CA ALA A 58 23.76 3.72 15.95
C ALA A 58 23.63 2.96 14.63
N ILE A 59 22.49 3.08 13.94
CA ILE A 59 22.19 2.36 12.68
C ILE A 59 22.03 3.28 11.47
N SER A 60 22.22 4.59 11.66
CA SER A 60 22.03 5.63 10.63
C SER A 60 22.82 5.45 9.32
N ASN A 61 23.89 4.66 9.33
CA ASN A 61 24.74 4.40 8.15
C ASN A 61 24.53 3.00 7.56
N ILE A 62 23.48 2.28 7.97
CA ILE A 62 23.20 0.91 7.53
C ILE A 62 21.86 0.90 6.79
N VAL A 63 21.87 0.40 5.55
CA VAL A 63 20.65 0.14 4.79
C VAL A 63 20.37 -1.36 4.79
N LEU A 64 19.16 -1.75 5.18
CA LEU A 64 18.76 -3.15 5.21
C LEU A 64 17.97 -3.51 3.95
N SER A 65 18.53 -4.40 3.13
CA SER A 65 17.85 -4.93 1.94
C SER A 65 17.21 -6.28 2.25
N ILE A 66 15.89 -6.34 2.22
CA ILE A 66 15.11 -7.55 2.43
C ILE A 66 14.74 -8.15 1.07
N LYS A 67 15.11 -9.42 0.88
CA LYS A 67 14.67 -10.23 -0.24
C LYS A 67 13.58 -11.19 0.24
N THR A 68 12.49 -11.27 -0.50
CA THR A 68 11.39 -12.22 -0.26
C THR A 68 10.87 -12.78 -1.59
N GLY A 69 10.19 -13.91 -1.58
CA GLY A 69 9.36 -14.31 -2.73
C GLY A 69 7.95 -13.73 -2.60
N ALA A 70 7.19 -13.75 -3.70
CA ALA A 70 5.89 -13.10 -3.81
C ALA A 70 4.86 -13.68 -2.81
N THR A 71 4.92 -14.98 -2.56
CA THR A 71 4.01 -15.65 -1.62
C THR A 71 4.49 -15.48 -0.18
N GLU A 72 5.80 -15.58 0.05
CA GLU A 72 6.42 -15.41 1.36
C GLU A 72 6.30 -13.98 1.89
N ALA A 73 6.21 -12.99 1.00
CA ALA A 73 6.03 -11.59 1.35
C ALA A 73 4.77 -11.40 2.19
N PHE A 74 3.64 -11.99 1.77
CA PHE A 74 2.39 -11.85 2.50
C PHE A 74 2.39 -12.62 3.82
N GLU A 75 2.96 -13.82 3.86
CA GLU A 75 2.91 -14.68 5.05
C GLU A 75 3.91 -14.29 6.14
N LYS A 76 5.11 -13.84 5.76
CA LYS A 76 6.24 -13.73 6.69
C LYS A 76 6.64 -12.29 6.99
N LEU A 77 6.61 -11.42 5.99
CA LEU A 77 7.09 -10.06 6.13
C LEU A 77 6.34 -9.24 7.19
N PRO A 78 5.00 -9.33 7.34
CA PRO A 78 4.30 -8.58 8.39
C PRO A 78 4.79 -8.92 9.79
N THR A 79 4.98 -10.21 10.09
CA THR A 79 5.52 -10.66 11.37
C THR A 79 6.94 -10.17 11.59
N GLN A 80 7.79 -10.19 10.56
CA GLN A 80 9.16 -9.68 10.65
C GLN A 80 9.22 -8.17 10.91
N LEU A 81 8.37 -7.39 10.24
CA LEU A 81 8.22 -5.94 10.46
C LEU A 81 7.81 -5.60 11.88
N LEU A 82 6.91 -6.37 12.47
CA LEU A 82 6.44 -6.18 13.84
C LEU A 82 7.36 -6.76 14.92
N THR A 83 8.42 -7.48 14.53
CA THR A 83 9.33 -8.13 15.48
C THR A 83 10.78 -7.72 15.25
N ILE A 84 11.52 -8.47 14.44
CA ILE A 84 12.96 -8.30 14.26
C ILE A 84 13.33 -7.02 13.49
N LEU A 85 12.43 -6.50 12.66
CA LEU A 85 12.65 -5.30 11.85
C LEU A 85 11.98 -4.05 12.44
N GLN A 86 11.41 -4.13 13.64
CA GLN A 86 10.64 -3.03 14.23
C GLN A 86 11.45 -1.73 14.44
N CYS A 87 12.79 -1.85 14.53
CA CYS A 87 13.71 -0.72 14.73
C CYS A 87 14.46 -0.33 13.46
N ALA A 88 14.13 -0.90 12.31
CA ALA A 88 14.86 -0.65 11.09
C ALA A 88 14.31 0.60 10.40
N ASP A 89 15.10 1.67 10.43
CA ASP A 89 14.69 2.99 9.91
C ASP A 89 14.83 3.09 8.38
N THR A 90 15.73 2.31 7.78
CA THR A 90 16.03 2.34 6.34
C THR A 90 16.00 0.93 5.75
N LEU A 91 14.85 0.60 5.16
CA LEU A 91 14.58 -0.68 4.50
C LEU A 91 14.44 -0.54 2.99
N LEU A 92 14.99 -1.50 2.25
CA LEU A 92 14.70 -1.75 0.84
C LEU A 92 14.04 -3.12 0.72
N LEU A 93 12.94 -3.20 -0.03
CA LEU A 93 12.19 -4.45 -0.18
C LEU A 93 12.14 -4.89 -1.63
N PHE A 94 12.49 -6.16 -1.82
CA PHE A 94 12.63 -6.77 -3.13
C PHE A 94 11.96 -8.12 -3.17
N SER A 95 11.25 -8.38 -4.28
CA SER A 95 10.65 -9.67 -4.57
C SER A 95 10.76 -10.04 -6.04
N ASP A 96 10.35 -11.25 -6.38
CA ASP A 96 10.23 -11.77 -7.74
C ASP A 96 8.92 -11.36 -8.43
N LEU A 97 8.08 -10.58 -7.73
CA LEU A 97 6.87 -9.96 -8.26
C LEU A 97 6.66 -8.59 -7.60
N GLU A 98 6.21 -7.62 -8.39
CA GLU A 98 5.85 -6.29 -7.91
C GLU A 98 4.55 -6.35 -7.11
N GLN A 99 4.57 -5.92 -5.85
CA GLN A 99 3.40 -6.03 -4.96
C GLN A 99 3.36 -4.90 -3.93
N ASP A 100 2.14 -4.50 -3.57
CA ASP A 100 1.88 -3.62 -2.44
C ASP A 100 1.25 -4.42 -1.30
N ILE A 101 1.86 -4.36 -0.12
CA ILE A 101 1.32 -4.92 1.12
C ILE A 101 1.05 -3.77 2.09
N HIS A 102 -0.22 -3.42 2.27
CA HIS A 102 -0.62 -2.20 2.99
C HIS A 102 0.03 -0.95 2.36
N SER A 103 0.85 -0.24 3.12
CA SER A 103 1.58 0.96 2.69
C SER A 103 3.01 0.65 2.23
N LEU A 104 3.36 -0.62 2.07
CA LEU A 104 4.70 -1.09 1.76
C LEU A 104 4.77 -1.56 0.32
N HIS A 105 5.60 -0.88 -0.45
CA HIS A 105 5.86 -1.19 -1.85
C HIS A 105 7.06 -2.15 -1.95
N ILE A 106 6.89 -3.24 -2.70
CA ILE A 106 7.89 -4.30 -2.87
C ILE A 106 8.28 -4.39 -4.34
N HIS A 107 9.54 -4.06 -4.62
CA HIS A 107 10.06 -3.94 -5.97
C HIS A 107 10.36 -5.29 -6.63
N ASP A 108 9.93 -5.46 -7.88
CA ASP A 108 10.26 -6.63 -8.70
C ASP A 108 11.71 -6.55 -9.23
N VAL A 109 12.56 -7.48 -8.80
CA VAL A 109 13.94 -7.57 -9.27
C VAL A 109 14.10 -8.22 -10.65
N LEU A 110 13.06 -8.88 -11.15
CA LEU A 110 13.03 -9.55 -12.45
C LEU A 110 12.44 -8.67 -13.56
N SER A 111 11.95 -7.47 -13.24
CA SER A 111 11.26 -6.55 -14.15
C SER A 111 12.12 -5.93 -15.28
N ARG A 112 13.26 -6.53 -15.65
CA ARG A 112 14.21 -6.01 -16.65
C ARG A 112 14.23 -6.81 -17.95
#